data_AF-X0Y1I4-F1
#
_entry.id   AF-X0Y1I4-F1
#
_cell.length_a   1.000
_cell.length_b   1.000
_cell.length_c   1.000
_cell.angle_alpha   90.00
_cell.angle_beta   90.00
_cell.angle_gamma   90.00
#
_symmetry.space_group_name_H-M   'P 1'
#
loop_
_entity.id
_entity.type
_entity.pdbx_description
1 polymer ?
#
loop_
_entity_poly.entity_id
_entity_poly.type
_entity_poly.pdbx_seq_one_letter_code
_entity_poly.pdbx_strand_id
1 'polypeptide(L)'
;RAWYDLVGRNGGHATHWGLMHKGTVMIRNDSLMNLSPQAYVEFVRPLDQRLFDAFGGGAIHFCGRGDHYIEPMSEMTGLGAINMSQPECNDMEVIYRNTVDKSIKVIGLDATAARSAARPLRGQVAC
;
A
#
# COMPACT_ATOMS: atom_id res chain seq x y z
N ARG A 1 19.94 -1.64 9.99
CA ARG A 1 20.59 -2.62 9.08
C ARG A 1 21.03 -3.89 9.82
N ALA A 2 21.47 -3.80 11.08
CA ALA A 2 21.81 -4.93 11.97
C ALA A 2 20.89 -6.16 11.89
N TRP A 3 19.56 -5.97 11.78
CA TRP A 3 18.64 -7.08 11.60
C TRP A 3 18.98 -7.96 10.39
N TYR A 4 19.28 -7.35 9.24
CA TYR A 4 19.63 -8.08 8.02
C TYR A 4 21.02 -8.73 8.07
N ASP A 5 21.92 -8.24 8.92
CA ASP A 5 23.21 -8.89 9.14
C ASP A 5 23.02 -10.21 9.90
N LEU A 6 21.98 -10.30 10.73
CA LEU A 6 21.62 -11.51 11.47
C LEU A 6 20.81 -12.50 10.64
N VAL A 7 19.78 -12.03 9.93
CA VAL A 7 18.78 -12.93 9.28
C VAL A 7 18.97 -13.06 7.76
N GLY A 8 19.89 -12.29 7.17
CA GLY A 8 20.03 -12.16 5.72
C GLY A 8 18.98 -11.23 5.11
N ARG A 9 19.21 -10.80 3.86
CA ARG A 9 18.23 -10.01 3.11
C ARG A 9 17.32 -10.93 2.30
N ASN A 10 16.01 -10.72 2.40
CA ASN A 10 15.06 -11.38 1.51
C ASN A 10 15.20 -10.82 0.09
N GLY A 11 15.07 -11.69 -0.92
CA GLY A 11 15.31 -11.45 -2.35
C GLY A 11 14.32 -10.49 -3.03
N GLY A 12 14.12 -9.30 -2.47
CA GLY A 12 13.28 -8.25 -3.02
C GLY A 12 11.77 -8.47 -2.87
N HIS A 13 11.36 -9.43 -2.04
CA HIS A 13 9.96 -9.72 -1.71
C HIS A 13 9.80 -9.94 -0.20
N ALA A 14 8.61 -9.61 0.31
CA ALA A 14 8.23 -9.84 1.69
C ALA A 14 6.83 -10.45 1.76
N THR A 15 6.58 -11.19 2.84
CA THR A 15 5.31 -11.88 3.08
C THR A 15 4.67 -11.34 4.35
N HIS A 16 3.42 -10.89 4.23
CA HIS A 16 2.61 -10.41 5.34
C HIS A 16 1.22 -11.05 5.25
N TRP A 17 0.72 -11.61 6.35
CA TRP A 17 -0.60 -12.28 6.41
C TRP A 17 -0.79 -13.37 5.35
N GLY A 18 0.27 -14.11 5.00
CA GLY A 18 0.23 -15.12 3.94
C GLY A 18 0.26 -14.56 2.51
N LEU A 19 0.33 -13.24 2.34
CA LEU A 19 0.37 -12.56 1.05
C LEU A 19 1.79 -12.09 0.74
N MET A 20 2.28 -12.37 -0.47
CA MET A 20 3.59 -11.92 -0.92
C MET A 20 3.46 -10.61 -1.70
N HIS A 21 4.37 -9.67 -1.46
CA HIS A 21 4.50 -8.43 -2.23
C HIS A 21 5.96 -8.13 -2.59
N LYS A 22 6.14 -7.28 -3.62
CA LYS A 22 7.45 -6.76 -4.00
C LYS A 22 7.95 -5.75 -2.96
N GLY A 23 9.27 -5.72 -2.77
CA GLY A 23 9.95 -4.91 -1.75
C GLY A 23 10.16 -5.68 -0.45
N THR A 24 10.74 -5.03 0.56
CA THR A 24 11.20 -5.71 1.78
C THR A 24 10.50 -5.25 3.06
N VAL A 25 9.73 -4.15 3.00
CA VAL A 25 9.06 -3.58 4.18
C VAL A 25 7.55 -3.46 3.96
N MET A 26 6.80 -3.62 5.05
CA MET A 26 5.38 -3.27 5.14
C MET A 26 5.26 -2.12 6.15
N ILE A 27 4.93 -0.93 5.67
CA ILE A 27 4.68 0.23 6.53
C ILE A 27 3.21 0.17 6.96
N ARG A 28 2.93 0.35 8.25
CA ARG A 28 1.56 0.33 8.78
C ARG A 28 1.15 1.71 9.24
N ASN A 29 0.18 2.27 8.52
CA ASN A 29 -0.27 3.65 8.62
C ASN A 29 -1.73 3.69 9.11
N ASP A 30 -1.99 2.99 10.22
CA ASP A 30 -3.36 2.70 10.69
C ASP A 30 -4.11 3.90 11.27
N SER A 31 -3.40 4.99 11.56
CA SER A 31 -3.99 6.23 12.08
C SER A 31 -4.12 7.32 11.03
N LEU A 32 -3.71 7.08 9.77
CA LEU A 32 -3.70 8.12 8.74
C LEU A 32 -5.07 8.65 8.37
N MET A 33 -6.14 7.88 8.56
CA MET A 33 -7.50 8.36 8.31
C MET A 33 -7.89 9.57 9.17
N ASN A 34 -7.15 9.85 10.25
CA ASN A 34 -7.38 10.99 11.14
C ASN A 34 -6.66 12.27 10.68
N LEU A 35 -5.87 12.20 9.61
CA LEU A 35 -5.09 13.31 9.10
C LEU A 35 -5.71 13.87 7.82
N SER A 36 -5.53 15.18 7.59
CA SER A 36 -5.85 15.74 6.29
C SER A 36 -4.86 15.23 5.22
N PRO A 37 -5.24 15.24 3.92
CA PRO A 37 -4.30 14.93 2.84
C PRO A 37 -3.03 15.77 2.89
N GLN A 38 -3.14 17.05 3.27
CA GLN A 38 -2.02 17.98 3.38
C GLN A 38 -1.07 17.57 4.51
N ALA A 39 -1.62 17.21 5.68
CA ALA A 39 -0.80 16.73 6.80
C ALA A 39 -0.10 15.41 6.47
N TYR A 40 -0.74 14.49 5.75
CA TYR A 40 -0.08 13.29 5.24
C TYR A 40 1.10 13.63 4.34
N VAL A 41 0.90 14.51 3.35
CA VAL A 41 1.94 14.92 2.39
C VAL A 41 3.11 15.63 3.07
N GLU A 42 2.83 16.49 4.05
CA GLU A 42 3.84 17.29 4.73
C GLU A 42 4.66 16.46 5.74
N PHE A 43 3.98 15.66 6.56
CA PHE A 43 4.61 15.08 7.75
C PHE A 43 4.87 13.58 7.67
N VAL A 44 4.12 12.82 6.87
CA VAL A 44 4.20 11.35 6.87
C VAL A 44 4.86 10.83 5.61
N ARG A 45 4.34 11.20 4.43
CA ARG A 45 4.83 10.71 3.13
C ARG A 45 6.37 10.82 2.97
N PRO A 46 7.04 11.90 3.40
CA PRO A 46 8.50 11.98 3.29
C PRO A 46 9.23 10.93 4.14
N LEU A 47 8.66 10.53 5.28
CA LEU A 47 9.22 9.49 6.14
C LEU A 47 9.02 8.11 5.53
N ASP A 48 7.84 7.85 4.96
CA ASP A 48 7.55 6.61 4.24
C ASP A 48 8.50 6.44 3.04
N GLN A 49 8.72 7.51 2.26
CA GLN A 49 9.66 7.50 1.15
C GLN A 49 11.10 7.20 1.62
N ARG A 50 11.56 7.81 2.72
CA ARG A 50 12.89 7.51 3.30
C ARG A 50 13.04 6.05 3.69
N LEU A 51 11.97 5.41 4.18
CA LEU A 51 11.98 3.98 4.47
C LEU A 51 12.08 3.17 3.18
N PHE A 52 11.30 3.50 2.15
CA PHE A 52 11.40 2.84 0.85
C PHE A 52 12.78 2.99 0.20
N ASP A 53 13.39 4.17 0.23
CA ASP A 53 14.74 4.41 -0.29
C ASP A 53 15.78 3.58 0.47
N ALA A 54 15.66 3.50 1.80
CA ALA A 54 16.61 2.77 2.65
C ALA A 54 16.49 1.25 2.50
N PHE A 55 15.29 0.74 2.20
CA PHE A 55 14.99 -0.70 2.22
C PHE A 55 14.65 -1.30 0.85
N GLY A 56 14.61 -0.50 -0.20
CA GLY A 56 14.36 -0.98 -1.57
C GLY A 56 12.88 -1.19 -1.87
N GLY A 57 12.02 -0.31 -1.33
CA GLY A 57 10.57 -0.34 -1.53
C GLY A 57 9.83 -1.38 -0.71
N GLY A 58 8.52 -1.47 -0.94
CA GLY A 58 7.64 -2.28 -0.12
C GLY A 58 6.16 -2.07 -0.39
N ALA A 59 5.38 -2.27 0.65
CA ALA A 59 3.94 -2.07 0.66
C ALA A 59 3.51 -1.17 1.83
N ILE A 60 2.33 -0.55 1.70
CA ILE A 60 1.69 0.20 2.78
C ILE A 60 0.38 -0.47 3.16
N HIS A 61 0.19 -0.67 4.46
CA HIS A 61 -1.08 -0.99 5.05
C HIS A 61 -1.73 0.27 5.63
N PHE A 62 -3.04 0.42 5.46
CA PHE A 62 -3.82 1.42 6.19
C PHE A 62 -5.21 0.89 6.56
N CYS A 63 -5.71 1.38 7.67
CA CYS A 63 -7.08 1.14 8.13
C CYS A 63 -8.01 2.29 7.71
N GLY A 64 -9.31 1.99 7.65
CA GLY A 64 -10.40 2.93 7.38
C GLY A 64 -10.30 3.61 6.03
N ARG A 65 -10.63 4.90 6.01
CA ARG A 65 -10.66 5.73 4.80
C ARG A 65 -9.25 6.19 4.42
N GLY A 66 -8.86 5.94 3.17
CA GLY A 66 -7.60 6.37 2.56
C GLY A 66 -7.70 6.88 1.13
N ASP A 67 -8.88 6.87 0.52
CA ASP A 67 -9.16 7.49 -0.79
C ASP A 67 -8.73 8.97 -0.89
N HIS A 68 -8.68 9.70 0.23
CA HIS A 68 -8.25 11.10 0.30
C HIS A 68 -6.73 11.31 0.28
N TYR A 69 -5.91 10.28 0.50
CA TYR A 69 -4.45 10.35 0.43
C TYR A 69 -3.81 9.31 -0.49
N ILE A 70 -4.60 8.44 -1.12
CA ILE A 70 -4.07 7.38 -1.99
C ILE A 70 -3.34 7.95 -3.22
N GLU A 71 -3.77 9.10 -3.74
CA GLU A 71 -3.12 9.73 -4.89
C GLU A 71 -1.67 10.12 -4.59
N PRO A 72 -1.36 10.97 -3.59
CA PRO A 72 0.02 11.27 -3.25
C PRO A 72 0.80 10.03 -2.75
N MET A 73 0.14 9.07 -2.09
CA MET A 73 0.79 7.81 -1.69
C MET A 73 1.27 7.01 -2.92
N SER A 74 0.45 6.94 -3.97
CA SER A 74 0.74 6.20 -5.19
C SER A 74 1.90 6.76 -6.02
N GLU A 75 2.30 8.01 -5.75
CA GLU A 75 3.42 8.68 -6.41
C GLU A 75 4.78 8.35 -5.76
N MET A 76 4.78 7.64 -4.62
CA MET A 76 6.03 7.28 -3.97
C MET A 76 6.81 6.26 -4.78
N THR A 77 8.12 6.49 -4.91
CA THR A 77 9.00 5.53 -5.57
C THR A 77 9.19 4.31 -4.68
N GLY A 78 8.98 3.12 -5.23
CA GLY A 78 9.14 1.86 -4.50
C GLY A 78 7.87 1.33 -3.82
N LEU A 79 6.72 1.99 -3.97
CA LEU A 79 5.43 1.42 -3.57
C LEU A 79 5.02 0.32 -4.57
N GLY A 80 5.05 -0.94 -4.12
CA GLY A 80 4.67 -2.10 -4.94
C GLY A 80 3.25 -2.59 -4.68
N ALA A 81 2.73 -2.37 -3.47
CA ALA A 81 1.39 -2.80 -3.09
C ALA A 81 0.79 -1.92 -1.98
N ILE A 82 -0.53 -1.92 -1.90
CA ILE A 82 -1.28 -1.49 -0.72
C ILE A 82 -2.09 -2.65 -0.15
N ASN A 83 -2.34 -2.60 1.16
CA ASN A 83 -3.34 -3.42 1.83
C ASN A 83 -4.28 -2.50 2.62
N MET A 84 -5.59 -2.67 2.44
CA MET A 84 -6.60 -1.81 3.04
C MET A 84 -7.66 -2.68 3.73
N SER A 85 -7.97 -2.36 4.98
CA SER A 85 -8.86 -3.18 5.82
C SER A 85 -10.36 -2.96 5.58
N GLN A 86 -10.80 -1.75 5.22
CA GLN A 86 -12.23 -1.39 5.10
C GLN A 86 -12.54 -0.73 3.74
N PRO A 87 -12.68 -1.49 2.65
CA PRO A 87 -13.02 -0.93 1.33
C PRO A 87 -14.34 -0.13 1.33
N GLU A 88 -15.30 -0.50 2.17
CA GLU A 88 -16.60 0.19 2.31
C GLU A 88 -16.49 1.61 2.86
N CYS A 89 -15.36 1.98 3.48
CA CYS A 89 -15.09 3.33 3.95
C CYS A 89 -14.49 4.25 2.86
N ASN A 90 -14.31 3.75 1.64
CA ASN A 90 -13.54 4.40 0.59
C ASN A 90 -14.35 4.56 -0.71
N ASP A 91 -14.09 5.64 -1.44
CA ASP A 91 -14.35 5.64 -2.88
C ASP A 91 -13.35 4.68 -3.56
N MET A 92 -13.83 3.47 -3.85
CA MET A 92 -13.01 2.42 -4.45
C MET A 92 -12.54 2.76 -5.87
N GLU A 93 -13.26 3.59 -6.62
CA GLU A 93 -12.80 4.01 -7.94
C GLU A 93 -11.57 4.92 -7.83
N VAL A 94 -11.54 5.80 -6.84
CA VAL A 94 -10.35 6.61 -6.52
C VAL A 94 -9.17 5.72 -6.10
N ILE A 95 -9.42 4.68 -5.31
CA ILE A 95 -8.40 3.69 -4.95
C ILE A 95 -7.86 2.99 -6.20
N TYR A 96 -8.74 2.45 -7.07
CA TYR A 96 -8.32 1.70 -8.26
C TYR A 96 -7.56 2.57 -9.27
N ARG A 97 -8.00 3.80 -9.50
CA ARG A 97 -7.29 4.76 -10.37
C ARG A 97 -5.88 5.07 -9.88
N ASN A 98 -5.68 5.08 -8.56
CA ASN A 98 -4.38 5.33 -7.95
C ASN A 98 -3.61 4.06 -7.60
N THR A 99 -4.11 2.87 -7.97
CA THR A 99 -3.43 1.60 -7.73
C THR A 99 -3.38 0.74 -8.98
N VAL A 100 -4.49 0.10 -9.33
CA VAL A 100 -4.65 -0.79 -10.48
C VAL A 100 -4.15 -0.15 -11.78
N ASP A 101 -4.50 1.11 -12.03
CA ASP A 101 -4.09 1.81 -13.25
C ASP A 101 -2.61 2.22 -13.26
N LYS A 102 -2.00 2.30 -12.06
CA LYS A 102 -0.59 2.60 -11.86
C LYS A 102 0.25 1.33 -11.64
N SER A 103 -0.33 0.14 -11.85
CA SER A 103 0.32 -1.16 -11.61
C SER A 103 0.81 -1.37 -10.17
N ILE A 104 0.15 -0.74 -9.19
CA ILE A 104 0.36 -0.99 -7.77
C ILE A 104 -0.68 -2.03 -7.34
N LYS A 105 -0.22 -3.09 -6.66
CA LYS A 105 -1.11 -4.18 -6.24
C LYS A 105 -2.03 -3.73 -5.10
N VAL A 106 -3.28 -4.19 -5.10
CA VAL A 106 -4.13 -4.19 -3.90
C VAL A 106 -4.16 -5.63 -3.39
N ILE A 107 -3.50 -5.89 -2.26
CA ILE A 107 -3.39 -7.23 -1.70
C ILE A 107 -4.34 -7.37 -0.51
N GLY A 108 -4.87 -8.58 -0.30
CA GLY A 108 -5.77 -8.90 0.83
C GLY A 108 -7.10 -8.16 0.77
N LEU A 109 -7.57 -7.79 -0.42
CA LEU A 109 -8.89 -7.19 -0.60
C LEU A 109 -9.95 -8.27 -0.49
N ASP A 110 -11.01 -8.05 0.28
CA ASP A 110 -12.13 -8.99 0.34
C ASP A 110 -12.64 -9.39 -1.06
N ALA A 111 -12.88 -10.68 -1.27
CA ALA A 111 -13.25 -11.22 -2.58
C ALA A 111 -14.61 -10.71 -3.07
N THR A 112 -15.52 -10.36 -2.15
CA THR A 112 -16.81 -9.77 -2.52
C THR A 112 -16.62 -8.33 -2.96
N ALA A 113 -15.79 -7.54 -2.25
CA ALA A 113 -15.41 -6.20 -2.68
C ALA A 113 -14.76 -6.22 -4.08
N ALA A 114 -13.81 -7.14 -4.32
CA ALA A 114 -13.18 -7.30 -5.63
C ALA A 114 -14.19 -7.65 -6.74
N ARG A 115 -15.12 -8.59 -6.49
CA ARG A 115 -16.16 -8.97 -7.47
C ARG A 115 -17.16 -7.84 -7.75
N SER A 116 -17.37 -6.94 -6.79
CA SER A 116 -18.28 -5.79 -6.94
C SER A 116 -17.69 -4.64 -7.77
N ALA A 117 -16.40 -4.71 -8.14
CA ALA A 117 -15.77 -3.66 -8.93
C ALA A 117 -16.44 -3.53 -10.31
N ALA A 118 -16.93 -2.32 -10.62
CA ALA A 118 -17.56 -2.01 -11.90
C ALA A 118 -16.54 -1.81 -13.06
N ARG A 119 -15.34 -2.39 -12.94
CA ARG A 119 -14.22 -2.21 -13.86
C ARG A 119 -13.27 -3.42 -13.88
N PRO A 120 -12.45 -3.58 -14.93
CA PRO A 120 -11.39 -4.57 -14.93
C PRO A 120 -10.31 -4.26 -13.87
N LEU A 121 -9.96 -5.27 -13.07
CA LEU A 121 -8.92 -5.18 -12.03
C LEU A 121 -7.52 -5.56 -12.52
N ARG A 122 -7.37 -5.93 -13.80
CA ARG A 122 -6.10 -6.11 -14.53
C ARG A 122 -5.06 -7.01 -13.83
N GLY A 123 -5.52 -8.01 -13.06
CA GLY A 123 -4.64 -8.89 -12.27
C GLY A 123 -3.84 -8.15 -11.18
N GLN A 124 -4.26 -6.94 -10.80
CA GLN A 124 -3.61 -6.13 -9.78
C GLN A 124 -4.20 -6.32 -8.38
N VAL A 125 -5.30 -7.05 -8.26
CA VAL A 125 -5.96 -7.34 -6.98
C VAL A 125 -5.75 -8.80 -6.59
N ALA A 126 -5.31 -9.01 -5.36
CA ALA A 126 -5.24 -10.32 -4.72
C ALA A 126 -6.18 -10.34 -3.51
N CYS A 127 -7.02 -11.37 -3.44
CA CYS A 127 -7.98 -11.61 -2.37
C CYS A 127 -7.48 -12.69 -1.42
#